data_AF-A0A3E5E4E6-F1
#
_entry.id   AF-A0A3E5E4E6-F1
#
_cell.length_a   1.000
_cell.length_b   1.000
_cell.length_c   1.000
_cell.angle_alpha   90.00
_cell.angle_beta   90.00
_cell.angle_gamma   90.00
#
_symmetry.space_group_name_H-M   'P 1'
#
loop_
_entity.id
_entity.type
_entity.pdbx_description
1 polymer ?
#
loop_
_entity_poly.entity_id
_entity_poly.type
_entity_poly.pdbx_seq_one_letter_code
_entity_poly.pdbx_strand_id
1 'polypeptide(L)' 'MARFIDPRIDWAFKRIFGSEDTKECLITFLNGLFEDELVIKDVTFAKRRMLTIHSQPTSLP' A
#
# COMPACT_ATOMS: atom_id res chain seq x y z
N MET A 1 0.33 -6.88 25.40
CA MET A 1 -0.41 -7.16 24.16
C MET A 1 0.45 -6.73 22.99
N ALA A 2 0.94 -7.65 22.15
CA ALA A 2 1.60 -7.26 20.91
C ALA A 2 0.55 -6.68 19.97
N ARG A 3 0.69 -5.40 19.61
CA ARG A 3 -0.13 -4.79 18.56
C ARG A 3 0.55 -5.13 17.24
N PHE A 4 -0.04 -6.06 16.50
CA PHE A 4 0.44 -6.40 15.16
C PHE A 4 0.41 -5.14 14.28
N ILE A 5 1.43 -5.01 13.43
CA ILE A 5 1.50 -3.93 12.46
C ILE A 5 0.56 -4.31 11.32
N ASP A 6 -0.51 -3.53 11.12
CA ASP A 6 -1.33 -3.63 9.91
C ASP A 6 -0.87 -2.56 8.91
N PRO A 7 -0.14 -2.92 7.84
CA PRO A 7 0.39 -1.97 6.88
C PRO A 7 -0.70 -1.15 6.16
N ARG A 8 -1.98 -1.58 6.23
CA ARG A 8 -3.12 -0.86 5.63
C ARG A 8 -3.58 0.31 6.48
N ILE A 9 -3.41 0.29 7.79
CA ILE A 9 -3.89 1.33 8.71
C ILE A 9 -2.78 1.96 9.56
N ASP A 10 -1.62 1.33 9.64
CA ASP A 10 -0.50 1.82 10.45
C ASP A 10 0.18 3.03 9.80
N TRP A 11 0.11 4.16 10.50
CA TRP A 11 0.65 5.43 10.02
C TRP A 11 2.18 5.42 9.95
N ALA A 12 2.86 4.81 10.93
CA ALA A 12 4.32 4.77 10.95
C ALA A 12 4.82 3.89 9.80
N PHE A 13 4.18 2.74 9.56
CA PHE A 13 4.51 1.86 8.44
C PHE A 13 4.39 2.58 7.09
N LYS A 14 3.26 3.25 6.83
CA LYS A 14 3.08 4.03 5.59
C LYS A 14 4.08 5.16 5.44
N ARG A 15 4.52 5.78 6.55
CA ARG A 15 5.51 6.85 6.48
C ARG A 15 6.91 6.34 6.15
N ILE A 16 7.24 5.13 6.59
CA ILE A 16 8.55 4.51 6.37
C ILE A 16 8.61 3.78 5.03
N PHE A 17 7.52 3.16 4.58
CA PHE A 17 7.49 2.28 3.40
C PHE A 17 6.48 2.68 2.32
N GLY A 18 5.76 3.79 2.48
CA GLY A 18 4.64 4.15 1.60
C GLY A 18 5.01 5.06 0.42
N SER A 19 6.30 5.27 0.16
CA SER A 19 6.79 6.00 -1.02
C SER A 19 7.64 5.11 -1.92
N GLU A 20 7.73 5.48 -3.21
CA GLU A 20 8.51 4.72 -4.19
C GLU A 20 10.00 4.65 -3.83
N ASP A 21 10.55 5.71 -3.23
CA ASP A 21 11.96 5.74 -2.77
C ASP A 21 12.25 4.69 -1.70
N THR A 22 11.22 4.29 -0.93
CA THR A 22 11.33 3.32 0.16
C THR A 22 10.94 1.90 -0.25
N LYS A 23 10.62 1.70 -1.53
CA LYS A 23 10.13 0.43 -2.08
C LYS A 23 11.15 -0.69 -1.97
N GLU A 24 12.42 -0.43 -2.32
CA GLU A 24 13.50 -1.41 -2.17
C GLU A 24 13.67 -1.85 -0.70
N CYS A 25 13.59 -0.90 0.23
CA CYS A 25 13.64 -1.17 1.66
C CYS A 25 12.47 -2.06 2.12
N LEU A 26 11.26 -1.80 1.61
CA LEU A 26 10.09 -2.65 1.85
C LEU A 26 10.29 -4.07 1.30
N ILE A 27 10.85 -4.21 0.10
CA ILE A 27 11.13 -5.53 -0.51
C ILE A 27 12.14 -6.30 0.33
N THR A 28 13.26 -5.67 0.72
CA THR A 28 14.27 -6.31 1.57
C THR A 28 13.68 -6.73 2.92
N PHE A 29 12.88 -5.87 3.54
CA PHE A 29 12.22 -6.18 4.81
C PHE A 29 11.27 -7.40 4.69
N LEU A 30 10.42 -7.43 3.65
CA LEU A 30 9.49 -8.54 3.45
C LEU A 30 10.22 -9.83 3.10
N ASN A 31 11.27 -9.78 2.28
CA ASN A 31 12.07 -10.96 1.96
C ASN A 31 12.78 -11.55 3.19
N GLY A 32 13.22 -10.71 4.14
CA GLY A 32 13.74 -11.20 5.42
C GLY A 32 12.67 -11.78 6.34
N LEU A 33 11.40 -11.33 6.21
CA LEU A 33 10.28 -11.88 6.97
C LEU A 33 9.82 -13.25 6.43
N PHE A 34 9.90 -13.44 5.11
CA PHE A 34 9.49 -14.66 4.41
C PHE A 34 10.68 -15.52 3.97
N GLU A 35 11.80 -15.44 4.68
CA GLU A 35 13.00 -16.22 4.38
C GLU A 35 12.63 -17.71 4.21
N ASP A 36 13.15 -18.34 3.15
CA ASP A 36 12.85 -19.72 2.71
C ASP A 36 11.40 -20.03 2.25
N GLU A 37 10.45 -19.09 2.33
CA GLU A 37 9.08 -19.30 1.84
C GLU A 37 8.81 -18.60 0.50
N LEU A 38 9.19 -17.32 0.38
CA LEU A 38 8.81 -16.48 -0.75
C LEU A 38 9.91 -15.45 -1.07
N VAL A 39 10.15 -15.25 -2.37
CA VAL A 39 11.05 -14.18 -2.86
C VAL A 39 10.22 -13.15 -3.63
N ILE A 40 10.01 -12.00 -2.99
CA ILE A 40 9.34 -10.83 -3.53
C ILE A 40 10.34 -10.06 -4.39
N LYS A 41 10.00 -9.90 -5.67
CA LYS A 41 10.82 -9.17 -6.65
C LYS A 41 10.35 -7.75 -6.91
N ASP A 42 9.07 -7.47 -6.69
CA ASP A 42 8.47 -6.17 -6.94
C ASP A 42 7.23 -5.97 -6.05
N VAL A 43 6.90 -4.71 -5.78
CA VAL A 43 5.71 -4.32 -5.00
C VAL A 43 5.09 -3.09 -5.64
N THR A 44 3.75 -3.09 -5.74
CA THR A 44 3.02 -1.94 -6.29
C THR A 44 2.11 -1.38 -5.21
N PHE A 45 2.22 -0.08 -4.96
CA PHE A 45 1.30 0.61 -4.06
C PHE A 45 -0.08 0.72 -4.71
N ALA A 46 -1.06 0.03 -4.11
CA ALA A 46 -2.44 0.11 -4.56
C ALA A 46 -2.98 1.54 -4.35
N LYS A 47 -3.12 2.29 -5.44
CA LYS A 47 -3.75 3.62 -5.41
C LYS A 47 -5.23 3.44 -5.07
N ARG A 48 -5.69 4.00 -3.95
CA ARG A 48 -7.12 4.10 -3.67
C ARG A 48 -7.75 4.94 -4.78
N ARG A 49 -8.50 4.28 -5.67
CA ARG A 49 -9.30 4.99 -6.68
C ARG A 49 -10.32 5.84 -5.91
N MET A 50 -10.15 7.15 -5.94
CA MET A 50 -11.23 8.06 -5.61
C MET A 50 -12.19 7.96 -6.80
N LEU A 51 -13.31 7.25 -6.61
CA LEU A 51 -14.37 7.23 -7.60
C LEU A 51 -15.01 8.62 -7.57
N THR A 52 -14.49 9.54 -8.39
CA THR A 52 -15.17 10.81 -8.65
C THR A 52 -16.48 10.45 -9.34
N ILE A 53 -17.56 10.39 -8.56
CA ILE A 53 -18.92 10.38 -9.09
C ILE A 53 -19.14 11.73 -9.77
N HIS A 54 -18.85 11.80 -11.06
CA HIS A 54 -19.33 12.90 -11.89
C HIS A 54 -20.85 12.75 -12.00
N SER A 55 -21.58 13.39 -11.09
CA SER A 55 -22.98 13.72 -11.31
C SER A 55 -23.02 14.71 -12.47
N GLN A 56 -23.22 14.21 -13.70
CA GLN A 56 -23.70 15.08 -14.77
C GLN A 56 -25.08 15.57 -14.34
N PRO A 57 -25.35 16.89 -14.27
CA PRO A 57 -26.72 17.35 -14.12
C PRO A 57 -27.46 16.90 -15.38
N THR A 58 -28.35 15.93 -15.23
CA THR A 58 -29.23 15.51 -16.31
C THR A 58 -30.14 16.69 -16.62
N SER A 59 -29.82 17.46 -17.65
CA SER A 59 -30.78 18.33 -18.29
C SER A 59 -31.88 17.42 -18.84
N LEU A 60 -33.07 17.48 -18.24
CA LEU A 60 -34.27 16.82 -18.72
C LEU A 60 -35.32 17.90 -18.99
N PRO A 61 -36.21 17.65 -19.95
CA PRO A 61 -36.08 17.98 -21.37
C PRO A 61 -36.29 19.47 -21.70
#